data_AF-A0A0A1NJP5-F1
#
_entry.id   AF-A0A0A1NJP5-F1
#
_cell.length_a   1.000
_cell.length_b   1.000
_cell.length_c   1.000
_cell.angle_alpha   90.00
_cell.angle_beta   90.00
_cell.angle_gamma   90.00
#
_symmetry.space_group_name_H-M   'P 1'
#
loop_
_entity.id
_entity.type
_entity.pdbx_description
1 polymer ?
#
loop_
_entity_poly.entity_id
_entity_poly.type
_entity_poly.pdbx_seq_one_letter_code
_entity_poly.pdbx_strand_id
1 'polypeptide(L)'
;MVAGSTKRHQDQEEEEEDRASIKRQRLEDDSSPSEEDDLEEILTTNTTPSLIEHNDIALPIDEEDGFVEGSIVKITLTNFVTYDYCEVFPDPQMNMIIGPNGTGKSTIVCAIALGLGGAPALLGRAKNIQEFVKTGQDEATISIELKKVNDRNIVIQRSFKKSSNSTVWKVNGK
;
A
#
# COMPACT_ATOMS: atom_id res chain seq x y z
N MET A 1 0.17 79.87 -8.16
CA MET A 1 1.52 79.29 -8.00
C MET A 1 1.42 77.85 -8.50
N VAL A 2 2.13 77.38 -9.53
CA VAL A 2 3.59 77.43 -9.85
C VAL A 2 4.39 76.49 -8.92
N ALA A 3 5.25 75.56 -9.35
CA ALA A 3 5.48 74.86 -10.65
C ALA A 3 6.55 73.73 -10.45
N GLY A 4 6.75 72.84 -11.44
CA GLY A 4 7.82 71.81 -11.50
C GLY A 4 7.33 70.39 -11.16
N SER A 5 7.60 69.28 -11.88
CA SER A 5 8.64 68.91 -12.89
C SER A 5 10.07 68.80 -12.29
N THR A 6 10.92 67.80 -12.59
CA THR A 6 11.38 67.41 -13.95
C THR A 6 12.31 66.14 -13.95
N LYS A 7 12.16 65.21 -14.93
CA LYS A 7 13.17 64.20 -15.44
C LYS A 7 13.73 63.13 -14.47
N ARG A 8 14.53 62.12 -14.89
CA ARG A 8 14.60 61.14 -16.04
C ARG A 8 16.02 60.51 -16.09
N HIS A 9 16.17 59.37 -16.81
CA HIS A 9 17.40 58.61 -17.13
C HIS A 9 17.89 57.67 -15.99
N GLN A 10 18.25 56.39 -16.22
CA GLN A 10 19.13 55.71 -17.21
C GLN A 10 20.63 55.91 -16.89
N ASP A 11 21.53 54.92 -16.98
CA ASP A 11 21.44 53.51 -17.44
C ASP A 11 22.68 52.69 -16.96
N GLN A 12 22.67 51.34 -17.12
CA GLN A 12 23.83 50.39 -17.14
C GLN A 12 24.64 50.20 -15.81
N GLU A 13 25.34 49.10 -15.48
CA GLU A 13 25.57 47.69 -15.95
C GLU A 13 26.31 46.93 -14.77
N GLU A 14 26.55 45.60 -14.67
CA GLU A 14 26.36 44.43 -15.56
C GLU A 14 25.28 43.41 -15.08
N GLU A 15 25.45 42.32 -14.30
CA GLU A 15 26.55 41.67 -13.51
C GLU A 15 26.22 40.14 -13.31
N GLU A 16 27.11 39.27 -12.76
CA GLU A 16 26.98 37.78 -12.69
C GLU A 16 26.96 37.13 -11.26
N GLU A 17 26.46 35.90 -11.00
CA GLU A 17 25.71 34.93 -11.85
C GLU A 17 24.19 34.97 -11.56
N ASP A 18 23.52 34.26 -10.62
CA ASP A 18 23.81 33.09 -9.77
C ASP A 18 22.55 32.18 -9.71
N ARG A 19 22.75 30.91 -9.35
CA ARG A 19 21.77 29.81 -9.39
C ARG A 19 20.71 29.92 -8.29
N ALA A 20 19.39 29.94 -8.53
CA ALA A 20 18.57 29.58 -9.69
C ALA A 20 18.76 28.13 -10.21
N SER A 21 17.73 27.30 -10.43
CA SER A 21 16.28 27.41 -10.16
C SER A 21 15.59 26.08 -10.53
N ILE A 22 14.24 26.03 -10.49
CA ILE A 22 13.36 25.17 -11.34
C ILE A 22 13.45 23.64 -11.12
N LYS A 23 12.42 22.92 -10.63
CA LYS A 23 11.03 22.75 -11.13
C LYS A 23 10.94 21.98 -12.46
N ARG A 24 11.08 20.65 -12.41
CA ARG A 24 11.02 19.77 -13.60
C ARG A 24 9.69 19.91 -14.35
N GLN A 25 9.79 20.11 -15.67
CA GLN A 25 8.68 20.17 -16.62
C GLN A 25 8.71 18.91 -17.51
N ARG A 26 7.54 18.53 -18.03
CA ARG A 26 7.34 17.36 -18.91
C ARG A 26 7.50 17.76 -20.38
N LEU A 27 8.11 16.89 -21.17
CA LEU A 27 8.19 16.97 -22.64
C LEU A 27 7.91 15.60 -23.26
N GLU A 28 7.49 15.61 -24.52
CA GLU A 28 7.16 14.48 -25.40
C GLU A 28 7.86 14.74 -26.77
N ASP A 29 7.71 13.84 -27.76
CA ASP A 29 8.55 13.65 -28.98
C ASP A 29 10.02 13.24 -28.68
N ASP A 30 10.64 12.24 -29.32
CA ASP A 30 10.52 11.51 -30.61
C ASP A 30 11.48 11.97 -31.72
N SER A 31 12.41 11.07 -32.08
CA SER A 31 12.97 10.82 -33.42
C SER A 31 14.13 9.81 -33.31
N SER A 32 14.20 8.87 -34.24
CA SER A 32 15.20 7.79 -34.30
C SER A 32 16.29 8.05 -35.36
N PRO A 33 17.36 7.24 -35.34
CA PRO A 33 17.94 6.72 -36.56
C PRO A 33 17.93 5.19 -36.60
N SER A 34 17.98 4.65 -37.82
CA SER A 34 17.83 3.23 -38.17
C SER A 34 19.14 2.57 -38.60
N GLU A 35 19.28 1.27 -38.32
CA GLU A 35 19.95 0.32 -39.20
C GLU A 35 18.99 -0.87 -39.40
N GLU A 36 18.87 -1.37 -40.63
CA GLU A 36 18.02 -2.51 -41.02
C GLU A 36 18.90 -3.78 -41.26
N ASP A 37 18.36 -4.80 -41.92
CA ASP A 37 18.95 -6.12 -42.20
C ASP A 37 19.11 -7.03 -40.93
N ASP A 38 18.47 -8.21 -40.81
CA ASP A 38 17.57 -8.95 -41.70
C ASP A 38 16.44 -9.66 -40.93
N LEU A 39 15.23 -9.63 -41.50
CA LEU A 39 14.10 -10.54 -41.25
C LEU A 39 13.57 -10.95 -42.63
N GLU A 40 13.27 -12.20 -42.98
CA GLU A 40 13.06 -13.42 -42.18
C GLU A 40 13.66 -14.66 -42.88
N GLU A 41 14.12 -15.68 -42.14
CA GLU A 41 14.01 -17.07 -42.63
C GLU A 41 13.54 -18.03 -41.50
N ILE A 42 12.22 -18.09 -41.37
CA ILE A 42 11.38 -19.22 -40.97
C ILE A 42 12.00 -20.48 -40.31
N LEU A 43 11.53 -20.73 -39.09
CA LEU A 43 11.31 -22.05 -38.45
C LEU A 43 12.53 -22.84 -37.94
N THR A 44 12.38 -23.40 -36.72
CA THR A 44 13.43 -24.02 -35.89
C THR A 44 14.45 -23.00 -35.37
N THR A 45 14.86 -23.00 -34.09
CA THR A 45 15.11 -24.13 -33.18
C THR A 45 14.58 -23.90 -31.76
N ASN A 46 14.40 -24.99 -31.01
CA ASN A 46 13.88 -24.94 -29.63
C ASN A 46 14.96 -24.48 -28.64
N THR A 47 14.90 -23.22 -28.19
CA THR A 47 15.61 -22.77 -26.99
C THR A 47 14.61 -22.22 -25.97
N THR A 48 14.17 -23.06 -25.05
CA THR A 48 13.28 -22.68 -23.96
C THR A 48 13.95 -21.62 -23.08
N PRO A 49 13.29 -20.50 -22.74
CA PRO A 49 13.77 -19.61 -21.69
C PRO A 49 13.91 -20.42 -20.40
N SER A 50 15.11 -20.47 -19.82
CA SER A 50 15.38 -21.26 -18.63
C SER A 50 14.60 -20.70 -17.45
N LEU A 51 13.52 -21.39 -17.06
CA LEU A 51 12.80 -21.09 -15.82
C LEU A 51 13.80 -21.19 -14.67
N ILE A 52 13.84 -20.15 -13.84
CA ILE A 52 14.44 -20.25 -12.51
C ILE A 52 13.53 -21.21 -11.74
N GLU A 53 14.03 -22.39 -11.37
CA GLU A 53 13.31 -23.35 -10.53
C GLU A 53 13.20 -22.81 -9.10
N HIS A 54 12.29 -21.85 -8.92
CA HIS A 54 11.65 -21.64 -7.64
C HIS A 54 10.89 -22.93 -7.31
N ASN A 55 11.45 -23.72 -6.40
CA ASN A 55 10.80 -24.91 -5.85
C ASN A 55 9.65 -24.47 -4.94
N ASP A 56 8.58 -23.96 -5.56
CA ASP A 56 7.37 -23.47 -4.92
C ASP A 56 6.65 -24.65 -4.29
N ILE A 57 6.89 -24.85 -3.00
CA ILE A 57 6.19 -25.86 -2.20
C ILE A 57 4.73 -25.42 -2.12
N ALA A 58 3.88 -26.03 -2.95
CA ALA A 58 2.45 -25.85 -2.90
C ALA A 58 1.96 -26.14 -1.47
N LEU A 59 1.46 -25.10 -0.81
CA LEU A 59 0.89 -25.22 0.53
C LEU A 59 -0.38 -26.08 0.46
N PRO A 60 -0.71 -26.84 1.54
CA PRO A 60 -1.93 -27.63 1.58
C PRO A 60 -3.16 -26.80 1.23
N ILE A 61 -4.06 -27.38 0.44
CA ILE A 61 -5.39 -26.84 0.15
C ILE A 61 -6.38 -27.71 0.92
N ASP A 62 -7.39 -27.10 1.53
CA ASP A 62 -8.50 -27.83 2.13
C ASP A 62 -9.51 -28.25 1.04
N GLU A 63 -9.88 -29.52 1.02
CA GLU A 63 -10.75 -30.08 -0.02
C GLU A 63 -12.24 -29.71 0.14
N GLU A 64 -12.66 -29.28 1.33
CA GLU A 64 -14.07 -28.94 1.61
C GLU A 64 -14.41 -27.48 1.23
N ASP A 65 -13.50 -26.54 1.49
CA ASP A 65 -13.72 -25.10 1.26
C ASP A 65 -12.71 -24.42 0.32
N GLY A 66 -11.69 -25.15 -0.15
CA GLY A 66 -10.74 -24.68 -1.16
C GLY A 66 -9.74 -23.64 -0.67
N PHE A 67 -9.72 -23.28 0.62
CA PHE A 67 -8.72 -22.36 1.16
C PHE A 67 -7.35 -23.04 1.28
N VAL A 68 -6.31 -22.29 0.90
CA VAL A 68 -4.91 -22.66 1.12
C VAL A 68 -4.57 -22.45 2.60
N GLU A 69 -3.71 -23.30 3.17
CA GLU A 69 -3.07 -23.13 4.47
C GLU A 69 -2.54 -21.69 4.64
N GLY A 70 -2.95 -21.01 5.71
CA GLY A 70 -2.59 -19.63 5.99
C GLY A 70 -3.44 -18.55 5.30
N SER A 71 -4.39 -18.89 4.42
CA SER A 71 -5.34 -17.94 3.84
C SER A 71 -6.15 -17.22 4.92
N ILE A 72 -6.43 -15.93 4.75
CA ILE A 72 -7.30 -15.18 5.66
C ILE A 72 -8.76 -15.57 5.37
N VAL A 73 -9.41 -16.24 6.33
CA VAL A 73 -10.83 -16.65 6.24
C VAL A 73 -11.77 -15.67 6.94
N LYS A 74 -11.26 -14.90 7.90
CA LYS A 74 -12.04 -13.84 8.57
C LYS A 74 -11.15 -12.67 9.01
N ILE A 75 -11.68 -11.46 8.88
CA ILE A 75 -11.15 -10.24 9.49
C ILE A 75 -12.27 -9.65 10.36
N THR A 76 -11.98 -9.37 11.63
CA THR A 76 -12.90 -8.71 12.57
C THR A 76 -12.25 -7.45 13.11
N LEU A 77 -12.92 -6.31 12.96
CA LEU A 77 -12.45 -5.00 13.40
C LEU A 77 -13.40 -4.44 14.45
N THR A 78 -12.86 -3.86 15.52
CA THR A 78 -13.62 -3.15 16.55
C THR A 78 -12.95 -1.81 16.85
N ASN A 79 -13.73 -0.73 16.84
CA ASN A 79 -13.27 0.66 17.07
C ASN A 79 -12.04 1.07 16.22
N PHE A 80 -11.95 0.58 14.99
CA PHE A 80 -10.78 0.74 14.13
C PHE A 80 -11.04 1.78 13.02
N VAL A 81 -10.43 2.95 13.17
CA VAL A 81 -10.48 4.11 12.25
C VAL A 81 -11.92 4.56 11.92
N THR A 82 -12.52 3.97 10.89
CA THR A 82 -13.88 4.28 10.40
C THR A 82 -14.93 3.37 11.04
N TYR A 83 -14.55 2.14 11.40
CA TYR A 83 -15.48 1.09 11.82
C TYR A 83 -15.65 1.06 13.34
N ASP A 84 -16.89 1.09 13.84
CA ASP A 84 -17.20 0.71 15.22
C ASP A 84 -17.09 -0.81 15.37
N TYR A 85 -17.67 -1.53 14.39
CA TYR A 85 -17.55 -2.96 14.19
C TYR A 85 -17.58 -3.26 12.69
N CYS A 86 -16.81 -4.26 12.24
CA CYS A 86 -16.85 -4.76 10.86
C CYS A 86 -16.33 -6.20 10.83
N GLU A 87 -17.02 -7.09 10.13
CA GLU A 87 -16.51 -8.40 9.76
C GLU A 87 -16.38 -8.49 8.23
N VAL A 88 -15.31 -9.13 7.77
CA VAL A 88 -15.07 -9.46 6.36
C VAL A 88 -14.72 -10.94 6.29
N PHE A 89 -15.36 -11.65 5.37
CA PHE A 89 -15.10 -13.06 5.07
C PHE A 89 -14.59 -13.11 3.62
N PRO A 90 -13.27 -13.24 3.40
CA PRO A 90 -12.71 -13.36 2.06
C PRO A 90 -13.07 -14.72 1.43
N ASP A 91 -13.13 -14.78 0.10
CA ASP A 91 -13.23 -16.04 -0.66
C ASP A 91 -11.84 -16.71 -0.81
N PRO A 92 -11.75 -18.03 -1.13
CA PRO A 92 -10.47 -18.74 -1.30
C PRO A 92 -9.58 -18.23 -2.44
N GLN A 93 -10.16 -17.53 -3.42
CA GLN A 93 -9.52 -17.14 -4.67
C GLN A 93 -9.24 -15.61 -4.73
N MET A 94 -9.89 -14.89 -5.64
CA MET A 94 -9.68 -13.46 -5.83
C MET A 94 -10.63 -12.63 -4.97
N ASN A 95 -10.07 -11.75 -4.15
CA ASN A 95 -10.83 -10.82 -3.29
C ASN A 95 -10.66 -9.38 -3.76
N MET A 96 -11.76 -8.64 -3.95
CA MET A 96 -11.72 -7.25 -4.43
C MET A 96 -12.50 -6.29 -3.52
N ILE A 97 -11.79 -5.32 -2.92
CA ILE A 97 -12.37 -4.33 -2.00
C ILE A 97 -12.71 -3.04 -2.77
N ILE A 98 -13.96 -2.92 -3.22
CA ILE A 98 -14.46 -1.78 -4.04
C ILE A 98 -15.30 -0.77 -3.25
N GLY A 99 -15.64 0.36 -3.87
CA GLY A 99 -16.54 1.39 -3.34
C GLY A 99 -16.01 2.83 -3.48
N PRO A 100 -16.83 3.85 -3.14
CA PRO A 100 -16.45 5.27 -3.19
C PRO A 100 -15.24 5.65 -2.32
N ASN A 101 -14.76 6.88 -2.46
CA ASN A 101 -13.68 7.40 -1.60
C ASN A 101 -14.21 7.72 -0.18
N GLY A 102 -13.34 7.61 0.83
CA GLY A 102 -13.70 7.77 2.24
C GLY A 102 -14.32 6.55 2.92
N THR A 103 -14.84 5.56 2.19
CA THR A 103 -15.60 4.41 2.73
C THR A 103 -14.81 3.37 3.53
N GLY A 104 -13.50 3.55 3.71
CA GLY A 104 -12.66 2.64 4.49
C GLY A 104 -12.00 1.48 3.74
N LYS A 105 -12.05 1.42 2.40
CA LYS A 105 -11.34 0.39 1.59
C LYS A 105 -9.89 0.14 2.08
N SER A 106 -9.09 1.20 2.12
CA SER A 106 -7.70 1.16 2.57
C SER A 106 -7.56 0.90 4.07
N THR A 107 -8.61 1.15 4.87
CA THR A 107 -8.66 0.79 6.30
C THR A 107 -8.64 -0.73 6.49
N ILE A 108 -9.31 -1.52 5.65
CA ILE A 108 -9.22 -2.99 5.69
C ILE A 108 -7.79 -3.46 5.41
N VAL A 109 -7.13 -2.91 4.39
CA VAL A 109 -5.72 -3.22 4.06
C VAL A 109 -4.78 -2.82 5.21
N CYS A 110 -5.00 -1.65 5.83
CA CYS A 110 -4.26 -1.23 7.02
C CYS A 110 -4.47 -2.21 8.19
N ALA A 111 -5.67 -2.74 8.37
CA ALA A 111 -5.96 -3.69 9.43
C ALA A 111 -5.26 -5.04 9.21
N ILE A 112 -5.26 -5.58 7.98
CA ILE A 112 -4.52 -6.80 7.64
C ILE A 112 -3.04 -6.62 7.99
N ALA A 113 -2.41 -5.54 7.50
CA ALA A 113 -1.01 -5.27 7.75
C ALA A 113 -0.69 -5.12 9.25
N LEU A 114 -1.47 -4.32 10.00
CA LEU A 114 -1.24 -4.11 11.44
C LEU A 114 -1.56 -5.35 12.28
N GLY A 115 -2.59 -6.11 11.93
CA GLY A 115 -3.00 -7.34 12.62
C GLY A 115 -2.02 -8.50 12.42
N LEU A 116 -1.27 -8.52 11.32
CA LEU A 116 -0.23 -9.52 11.03
C LEU A 116 1.21 -9.02 11.34
N GLY A 117 1.36 -7.98 12.16
CA GLY A 117 2.66 -7.56 12.70
C GLY A 117 3.36 -6.40 11.97
N GLY A 118 2.79 -5.92 10.86
CA GLY A 118 3.32 -4.78 10.11
C GLY A 118 3.46 -3.50 10.95
N ALA A 119 4.47 -2.69 10.59
CA ALA A 119 4.74 -1.40 11.21
C ALA A 119 3.84 -0.29 10.63
N PRO A 120 3.26 0.61 11.45
CA PRO A 120 2.38 1.70 10.98
C PRO A 120 2.98 2.57 9.87
N ALA A 121 4.29 2.83 9.92
CA ALA A 121 5.01 3.64 8.94
C ALA A 121 4.92 3.11 7.50
N LEU A 122 4.75 1.79 7.31
CA LEU A 122 4.60 1.17 5.98
C LEU A 122 3.30 1.59 5.28
N LEU A 123 2.30 2.07 6.03
CA LEU A 123 0.96 2.39 5.52
C LEU A 123 0.82 3.84 5.03
N GLY A 124 1.87 4.66 5.16
CA GLY A 124 1.87 6.07 4.73
C GLY A 124 0.84 6.99 5.41
N ARG A 125 0.10 6.48 6.40
CA ARG A 125 -1.10 7.13 6.97
C ARG A 125 -0.87 7.77 8.34
N ALA A 126 -0.04 7.13 9.17
CA ALA A 126 0.14 7.45 10.58
C ALA A 126 1.48 6.90 11.06
N LYS A 127 2.09 7.50 12.09
CA LYS A 127 3.38 7.04 12.63
C LYS A 127 3.22 6.01 13.75
N ASN A 128 2.15 6.16 14.55
CA ASN A 128 1.86 5.36 15.72
C ASN A 128 0.57 4.56 15.49
N ILE A 129 0.48 3.35 16.05
CA ILE A 129 -0.72 2.51 15.87
C ILE A 129 -1.95 3.08 16.59
N GLN A 130 -1.72 3.88 17.63
CA GLN A 130 -2.72 4.59 18.44
C GLN A 130 -3.55 5.57 17.58
N GLU A 131 -3.01 6.06 16.46
CA GLU A 131 -3.71 6.91 15.49
C GLU A 131 -4.77 6.13 14.68
N PHE A 132 -4.79 4.79 14.75
CA PHE A 132 -5.80 3.94 14.13
C PHE A 132 -7.00 3.63 15.06
N VAL A 133 -6.98 4.08 16.32
CA VAL A 133 -8.16 4.00 17.20
C VAL A 133 -9.21 4.98 16.69
N LYS A 134 -10.47 4.52 16.55
CA LYS A 134 -11.59 5.35 16.08
C LYS A 134 -11.80 6.58 16.97
N THR A 135 -12.06 7.73 16.36
CA THR A 135 -12.34 8.98 17.06
C THR A 135 -13.51 8.80 18.04
N GLY A 136 -13.29 9.14 19.31
CA GLY A 136 -14.26 8.93 20.40
C GLY A 136 -14.11 7.61 21.16
N GLN A 137 -13.17 6.74 20.78
CA GLN A 137 -12.87 5.47 21.43
C GLN A 137 -11.46 5.48 22.05
N ASP A 138 -11.26 4.68 23.11
CA ASP A 138 -9.98 4.56 23.83
C ASP A 138 -9.15 3.33 23.44
N GLU A 139 -9.78 2.29 22.90
CA GLU A 139 -9.15 1.02 22.49
C GLU A 139 -9.71 0.56 21.16
N ALA A 140 -8.84 -0.02 20.32
CA ALA A 140 -9.21 -0.69 19.08
C ALA A 140 -8.64 -2.11 19.04
N THR A 141 -9.35 -2.99 18.35
CA THR A 141 -9.00 -4.40 18.18
C THR A 141 -9.06 -4.79 16.71
N ILE A 142 -8.03 -5.51 16.27
CA ILE A 142 -7.98 -6.23 15.01
C ILE A 142 -7.90 -7.72 15.37
N SER A 143 -8.74 -8.55 14.77
CA SER A 143 -8.63 -10.01 14.83
C SER A 143 -8.64 -10.56 13.41
N ILE A 144 -7.72 -11.47 13.12
CA ILE A 144 -7.56 -12.10 11.80
C ILE A 144 -7.52 -13.61 12.03
N GLU A 145 -8.38 -14.33 11.32
CA GLU A 145 -8.46 -15.78 11.33
C GLU A 145 -7.79 -16.33 10.08
N LEU A 146 -6.81 -17.20 10.27
CA LEU A 146 -6.04 -17.85 9.22
C LEU A 146 -6.45 -19.32 9.11
N LYS A 147 -6.69 -19.78 7.87
CA LYS A 147 -6.99 -21.17 7.56
C LYS A 147 -5.89 -22.08 8.10
N LYS A 148 -6.30 -23.13 8.80
CA LYS A 148 -5.43 -24.25 9.17
C LYS A 148 -6.00 -25.53 8.60
N VAL A 149 -5.31 -26.14 7.64
CA VAL A 149 -5.81 -27.36 6.97
C VAL A 149 -5.67 -28.55 7.93
N ASN A 150 -6.72 -29.37 8.04
CA ASN A 150 -6.84 -30.53 8.94
C ASN A 150 -6.79 -30.24 10.46
N ASP A 151 -6.88 -28.98 10.90
CA ASP A 151 -6.95 -28.60 12.33
C ASP A 151 -7.79 -27.30 12.48
N ARG A 152 -7.80 -26.67 13.65
CA ARG A 152 -8.55 -25.44 13.92
C ARG A 152 -7.79 -24.22 13.42
N ASN A 153 -8.50 -23.34 12.73
CA ASN A 153 -8.01 -22.04 12.26
C ASN A 153 -7.30 -21.24 13.37
N ILE A 154 -6.27 -20.48 12.98
CA ILE A 154 -5.45 -19.69 13.89
C ILE A 154 -6.00 -18.27 13.95
N VAL A 155 -6.51 -17.86 15.11
CA VAL A 155 -6.99 -16.49 15.37
C VAL A 155 -5.88 -15.67 15.99
N ILE A 156 -5.33 -14.73 15.24
CA ILE A 156 -4.37 -13.72 15.69
C ILE A 156 -5.15 -12.45 16.06
N GLN A 157 -5.00 -11.95 17.29
CA GLN A 157 -5.63 -10.71 17.74
C GLN A 157 -4.58 -9.70 18.20
N ARG A 158 -4.69 -8.46 17.72
CA ARG A 158 -3.93 -7.29 18.18
C ARG A 158 -4.88 -6.23 18.74
N SER A 159 -4.66 -5.82 19.98
CA SER A 159 -5.48 -4.80 20.68
C SER A 159 -4.57 -3.68 21.18
N PHE A 160 -4.99 -2.42 21.06
CA PHE A 160 -4.14 -1.27 21.39
C PHE A 160 -4.94 -0.06 21.86
N LYS A 161 -4.37 0.68 22.83
CA LYS A 161 -5.04 1.78 23.52
C LYS A 161 -4.45 3.12 23.14
N LYS A 162 -5.31 4.11 22.92
CA LYS A 162 -4.90 5.49 22.60
C LYS A 162 -4.01 6.11 23.68
N SER A 163 -4.16 5.68 24.93
CA SER A 163 -3.39 6.11 26.10
C SER A 163 -2.11 5.31 26.37
N SER A 164 -1.78 4.29 25.57
CA SER A 164 -0.59 3.45 25.78
C SER A 164 0.19 3.24 24.48
N ASN A 165 1.52 3.35 24.54
CA ASN A 165 2.40 3.01 23.42
C ASN A 165 2.54 1.48 23.19
N SER A 166 2.07 0.64 24.13
CA SER A 166 2.09 -0.82 24.00
C SER A 166 0.86 -1.38 23.24
N THR A 167 1.03 -2.56 22.64
CA THR A 167 -0.07 -3.33 22.03
C THR A 167 -0.14 -4.72 22.62
N VAL A 168 -1.33 -5.17 23.02
CA VAL A 168 -1.59 -6.54 23.47
C VAL A 168 -1.75 -7.44 22.25
N TRP A 169 -1.11 -8.59 22.29
CA TRP A 169 -1.20 -9.64 21.29
C TRP A 169 -1.81 -10.90 21.91
N LYS A 170 -2.58 -11.64 21.12
CA LYS A 170 -3.10 -12.96 21.48
C LYS A 170 -3.10 -13.91 20.30
N VAL A 171 -2.94 -15.20 20.56
CA VAL A 171 -3.14 -16.28 19.58
C VAL A 171 -4.10 -17.31 20.16
N ASN A 172 -5.19 -17.58 19.44
CA ASN A 172 -6.29 -18.46 19.88
C ASN A 172 -6.82 -18.08 21.28
N GLY A 173 -6.94 -16.77 21.53
CA GLY A 173 -7.48 -16.17 22.76
C GLY A 173 -6.49 -16.04 23.94
N LYS A 174 -5.31 -16.65 23.84
CA LYS A 174 -4.23 -16.63 24.84
C LYS A 174 -3.29 -15.47 24.57
#